data_AF-A0A2N5A2A7-F1
#
_entry.id   AF-A0A2N5A2A7-F1
#
_cell.length_a   1.000
_cell.length_b   1.000
_cell.length_c   1.000
_cell.angle_alpha   90.00
_cell.angle_beta   90.00
_cell.angle_gamma   90.00
#
_symmetry.space_group_name_H-M   'P 1'
#
loop_
_entity.id
_entity.type
_entity.pdbx_description
1 polymer ?
#
loop_
_entity_poly.entity_id
_entity_poly.type
_entity_poly.pdbx_seq_one_letter_code
_entity_poly.pdbx_strand_id
1 'polypeptide(L)' 'MQLDEQRLRFRDAMASLSAAVNVVTTEGEAGRCGITATAVCSVTDTPPSVMVCINAN' A
#
# COMPACT_ATOMS: atom_id res chain seq x y z
N MET A 1 -11.60 -13.85 -19.03
CA MET A 1 -10.33 -14.13 -19.75
C MET A 1 -9.53 -12.87 -20.03
N GLN A 2 -9.98 -11.91 -20.85
CA GLN A 2 -9.15 -10.73 -21.18
C GLN A 2 -8.86 -9.80 -19.98
N LEU A 3 -9.82 -9.61 -19.06
CA LEU A 3 -9.60 -8.83 -17.82
C LEU A 3 -8.58 -9.48 -16.87
N ASP A 4 -8.57 -10.81 -16.78
CA ASP A 4 -7.70 -11.54 -15.86
C ASP A 4 -6.25 -11.50 -16.35
N GLU A 5 -6.05 -11.58 -17.66
CA GLU A 5 -4.74 -11.42 -18.29
C GLU A 5 -4.17 -10.01 -18.07
N GLN A 6 -4.99 -8.96 -18.20
CA GLN A 6 -4.55 -7.59 -17.92
C GLN A 6 -4.14 -7.39 -16.46
N ARG A 7 -4.87 -7.98 -15.51
CA ARG A 7 -4.53 -7.95 -14.08
C ARG A 7 -3.21 -8.64 -13.79
N LEU A 8 -2.98 -9.80 -14.40
CA LEU A 8 -1.73 -10.54 -14.25
C LEU A 8 -0.55 -9.73 -14.79
N ARG A 9 -0.68 -9.18 -16.01
CA ARG A 9 0.38 -8.33 -16.60
C ARG A 9 0.69 -7.10 -15.76
N PHE A 10 -0.33 -6.46 -15.16
CA PHE A 10 -0.12 -5.34 -14.25
C PHE A 10 0.64 -5.78 -12.98
N ARG A 11 0.24 -6.89 -12.36
CA ARG A 11 0.91 -7.41 -11.17
C ARG A 11 2.37 -7.78 -11.46
N ASP A 12 2.63 -8.41 -12.60
CA ASP A 12 3.98 -8.81 -12.99
C ASP A 12 4.87 -7.59 -13.27
N ALA A 13 4.31 -6.55 -13.89
CA ALA A 13 5.01 -5.27 -14.03
C ALA A 13 5.34 -4.64 -12.66
N MET A 14 4.37 -4.59 -11.74
CA MET A 14 4.58 -4.05 -10.39
C MET A 14 5.57 -4.87 -9.55
N ALA A 15 5.68 -6.18 -9.79
CA ALA A 15 6.67 -7.02 -9.11
C ALA A 15 8.12 -6.63 -9.43
N SER A 16 8.35 -5.94 -10.56
CA SER A 16 9.67 -5.40 -10.91
C SER A 16 9.99 -4.04 -10.27
N LEU A 17 8.98 -3.37 -9.69
CA LEU A 17 9.15 -2.07 -9.03
C LEU A 17 9.51 -2.29 -7.56
N SER A 18 10.77 -2.05 -7.21
CA SER A 18 11.22 -2.16 -5.82
C SER A 18 10.56 -1.10 -4.93
N ALA A 19 10.22 -1.50 -3.71
CA ALA A 19 9.60 -0.63 -2.71
C ALA A 19 10.09 -0.99 -1.31
N ALA A 20 10.13 0.01 -0.42
CA ALA A 20 10.42 -0.22 0.99
C ALA A 20 9.28 -0.97 1.67
N VAL A 21 9.61 -1.84 2.63
CA VAL A 21 8.64 -2.55 3.46
C VAL A 21 8.39 -1.76 4.73
N ASN A 22 7.13 -1.42 4.98
CA ASN A 22 6.69 -0.71 6.17
C ASN A 22 5.70 -1.57 6.96
N VAL A 23 5.73 -1.47 8.29
CA VAL A 23 4.67 -2.01 9.16
C VAL A 23 3.84 -0.85 9.65
N VAL A 24 2.61 -0.73 9.14
CA VAL A 24 1.66 0.31 9.55
C VAL A 24 0.82 -0.25 10.68
N THR A 25 0.74 0.47 11.80
CA THR A 25 0.02 0.03 12.99
C THR A 25 -0.98 1.10 13.42
N THR A 26 -2.05 0.68 14.06
CA THR A 26 -3.00 1.56 14.72
C THR A 26 -3.25 1.08 16.14
N GLU A 27 -3.58 2.02 17.01
CA GLU A 27 -4.10 1.77 18.34
C GLU A 27 -5.09 2.91 18.64
N GLY A 28 -6.35 2.56 18.82
CA GLY A 28 -7.42 3.51 19.10
C GLY A 28 -8.66 2.81 19.62
N GLU A 29 -9.78 3.53 19.67
CA GLU A 29 -11.06 3.00 20.19
C GLU A 29 -11.53 1.74 19.45
N ALA A 30 -11.22 1.64 18.15
CA ALA A 30 -11.51 0.47 17.32
C ALA A 30 -10.55 -0.72 17.56
N GLY A 31 -9.59 -0.58 18.47
CA GLY A 31 -8.61 -1.60 18.82
C GLY A 31 -7.25 -1.42 18.16
N ARG A 32 -6.41 -2.44 18.34
CA ARG A 32 -5.04 -2.49 17.82
C ARG A 32 -4.97 -3.37 16.58
N CYS A 33 -4.40 -2.85 15.50
CA CYS A 33 -4.17 -3.62 14.27
C CYS A 33 -2.84 -3.26 13.62
N GLY A 34 -2.38 -4.11 12.69
CA GLY A 34 -1.17 -3.86 11.93
C GLY A 34 -1.20 -4.55 10.57
N ILE A 35 -0.59 -3.89 9.58
CA ILE A 35 -0.45 -4.40 8.22
C ILE A 35 0.98 -4.20 7.72
N THR A 36 1.47 -5.13 6.91
CA THR A 36 2.68 -4.94 6.11
C THR A 36 2.30 -4.23 4.81
N ALA A 37 2.92 -3.09 4.54
CA ALA A 37 2.60 -2.26 3.38
C ALA A 37 3.86 -1.82 2.62
N THR A 38 3.82 -1.95 1.30
CA THR A 38 4.79 -1.37 0.37
C THR A 38 4.22 -0.19 -0.41
N ALA A 39 2.88 -0.08 -0.51
CA ALA A 39 2.18 1.04 -1.13
C ALA A 39 2.10 2.24 -0.17
N VAL A 40 3.27 2.86 0.07
CA VAL A 40 3.45 4.01 0.95
C VAL A 40 4.25 5.08 0.20
N CYS A 41 3.83 6.34 0.28
CA CYS A 41 4.59 7.46 -0.30
C CYS A 41 4.48 8.75 0.52
N SER A 42 5.55 9.56 0.50
CA SER A 42 5.53 10.92 1.03
C SER A 42 4.68 11.82 0.12
N VAL A 43 3.86 12.69 0.72
CA VAL A 43 2.97 13.60 -0.03
C VAL A 43 3.53 15.01 -0.05
N THR A 44 3.78 15.59 1.13
CA THR A 44 4.42 16.91 1.28
C THR A 44 5.11 16.99 2.64
N ASP A 45 6.13 17.83 2.76
CA ASP A 45 6.77 18.18 4.04
C ASP A 45 6.14 19.39 4.72
N THR A 46 5.23 20.10 4.03
CA THR A 46 4.58 21.33 4.52
C THR A 46 3.08 21.29 4.21
N PRO A 47 2.21 20.95 5.18
CA PRO A 47 2.55 20.27 6.44
C PRO A 47 3.02 18.82 6.18
N PRO A 48 3.84 18.22 7.07
CA PRO A 48 4.33 16.86 6.88
C PRO A 48 3.20 15.84 6.73
N SER A 49 3.15 15.12 5.61
CA SER A 49 2.10 14.14 5.32
C SER A 49 2.59 12.99 4.44
N VAL A 50 1.97 11.83 4.64
CA VAL A 50 2.23 10.59 3.92
C VAL A 50 0.90 9.92 3.55
N MET A 51 0.92 9.06 2.53
CA MET A 51 -0.23 8.28 2.09
C MET A 51 0.09 6.78 2.18
N VAL A 52 -0.91 6.00 2.59
CA VAL A 52 -0.88 4.54 2.62
C VAL A 52 -2.15 4.00 1.94
N CYS A 53 -2.00 3.04 1.03
CA CYS A 53 -3.14 2.37 0.41
C CYS A 53 -3.56 1.13 1.21
N ILE A 54 -4.82 1.08 1.65
CA ILE A 54 -5.41 -0.06 2.40
C ILE A 54 -6.43 -0.77 1.51
N ASN A 55 -6.37 -2.10 1.47
CA ASN A 55 -7.35 -2.91 0.76
C ASN A 55 -8.69 -2.93 1.51
N ALA A 56 -9.81 -2.70 0.80
CA ALA A 56 -11.15 -2.60 1.38
C ALA A 56 -11.99 -3.89 1.23
N ASN A 57 -11.32 -5.03 1.06
CA ASN A 57 -11.92 -6.31 0.68
C ASN A 57 -12.32 -7.17 1.88
#